data_AF-A0A836GBH7-F1
#
_entry.id   AF-A0A836GBH7-F1
#
_cell.length_a   1.000
_cell.length_b   1.000
_cell.length_c   1.000
_cell.angle_alpha   90.00
_cell.angle_beta   90.00
_cell.angle_gamma   90.00
#
_symmetry.space_group_name_H-M   'P 1'
#
loop_
_entity.id
_entity.type
_entity.pdbx_description
1 polymer ?
#
loop_
_entity_poly.entity_id
_entity_poly.type
_entity_poly.pdbx_seq_one_letter_code
_entity_poly.pdbx_strand_id
1 'polypeptide(L)' 'MMRAVTLKGLAGVGMMTTAEVSKAAVKKGTDVLIKVMAAGVNRADVSRLGGHYATPGCASDFLGLDVLGIVEQVG' A
#
# COMPACT_ATOMS: atom_id res chain seq x y z
N MET A 1 -6.50 -9.71 -10.36
CA MET A 1 -6.75 -9.56 -8.91
C MET A 1 -5.43 -9.69 -8.17
N MET A 2 -5.32 -9.10 -6.98
CA MET A 2 -4.22 -9.27 -6.04
C MET A 2 -4.75 -9.12 -4.60
N ARG A 3 -4.10 -9.76 -3.64
CA ARG A 3 -4.42 -9.58 -2.22
C ARG A 3 -3.73 -8.32 -1.67
N ALA A 4 -4.48 -7.49 -0.95
CA ALA A 4 -3.95 -6.30 -0.28
C ALA A 4 -4.53 -6.16 1.14
N VAL A 5 -3.85 -5.42 1.99
CA VAL A 5 -4.39 -4.95 3.28
C VAL A 5 -5.18 -3.66 3.02
N THR A 6 -6.48 -3.68 3.28
CA THR A 6 -7.38 -2.55 3.11
C THR A 6 -7.86 -2.01 4.45
N LEU A 7 -8.23 -0.74 4.47
CA LEU A 7 -8.73 -0.05 5.65
C LEU A 7 -10.22 0.26 5.50
N LYS A 8 -11.02 -0.09 6.50
CA LYS A 8 -12.42 0.36 6.61
C LYS A 8 -12.55 1.77 7.22
N GLY A 9 -11.47 2.28 7.81
CA GLY A 9 -11.39 3.59 8.46
C GLY A 9 -10.05 3.80 9.16
N LEU A 10 -9.84 4.99 9.73
CA LEU A 10 -8.63 5.35 10.47
C LEU A 10 -8.94 5.37 11.98
N ALA A 11 -8.99 4.19 12.59
CA ALA A 11 -9.31 4.01 14.01
C ALA A 11 -8.52 2.85 14.64
N GLY A 12 -7.29 2.62 14.17
CA GLY A 12 -6.41 1.56 14.67
C GLY A 12 -6.58 0.21 13.96
N VAL A 13 -5.90 -0.82 14.49
CA VAL A 13 -5.72 -2.14 13.86
C VAL A 13 -7.03 -2.89 13.54
N GLY A 14 -8.10 -2.63 14.30
CA GLY A 14 -9.42 -3.23 14.05
C GLY A 14 -10.05 -2.80 12.71
N MET A 15 -9.50 -1.77 12.06
CA MET A 15 -9.95 -1.32 10.75
C MET A 15 -9.25 -2.01 9.57
N MET A 16 -8.23 -2.84 9.84
CA MET A 16 -7.45 -3.53 8.82
C MET A 16 -8.11 -4.87 8.44
N THR A 17 -8.16 -5.16 7.15
CA THR A 17 -8.55 -6.50 6.64
C THR A 17 -7.75 -6.84 5.39
N THR A 18 -7.56 -8.13 5.12
CA THR A 18 -7.09 -8.57 3.80
C THR A 18 -8.28 -8.66 2.85
N ALA A 19 -8.13 -8.18 1.62
CA ALA A 19 -9.12 -8.32 0.57
C ALA A 19 -8.47 -8.57 -0.80
N GLU A 20 -9.21 -9.18 -1.71
CA GLU A 20 -8.86 -9.23 -3.13
C GLU A 20 -9.24 -7.91 -3.79
N VAL A 21 -8.30 -7.30 -4.50
CA VAL A 21 -8.47 -6.03 -5.21
C VAL A 21 -7.98 -6.16 -6.65
N SER A 22 -8.33 -5.18 -7.50
CA SER A 22 -7.79 -5.10 -8.85
C SER A 22 -6.27 -5.03 -8.82
N LYS A 23 -5.60 -5.72 -9.76
CA LYS A 23 -4.14 -5.66 -9.87
C LYS A 23 -3.73 -4.22 -10.19
N ALA A 24 -2.68 -3.72 -9.53
CA ALA A 24 -2.11 -2.42 -9.87
C ALA A 24 -1.62 -2.41 -11.33
N ALA A 25 -1.68 -1.25 -11.96
CA ALA A 25 -1.23 -1.03 -13.32
C ALA A 25 -0.23 0.13 -13.36
N VAL A 26 0.75 0.03 -14.25
CA VAL A 26 1.69 1.11 -14.58
C VAL A 26 0.90 2.25 -15.22
N LYS A 27 1.11 3.49 -14.75
CA LYS A 27 0.34 4.66 -15.23
C LYS A 27 1.19 5.66 -16.03
N LYS A 28 2.48 5.79 -15.70
CA LYS A 28 3.44 6.69 -16.35
C LYS A 28 4.65 5.89 -16.85
N GLY A 29 5.36 6.45 -17.82
CA GLY A 29 6.61 5.87 -18.34
C GLY A 29 7.77 5.84 -17.34
N THR A 30 7.60 6.46 -16.17
CA THR A 30 8.57 6.45 -15.07
C THR A 30 8.19 5.49 -13.94
N ASP A 31 7.06 4.79 -14.06
CA ASP A 31 6.58 3.88 -13.02
C ASP A 31 7.11 2.46 -13.24
N VAL A 32 7.21 1.70 -12.15
CA VAL A 32 7.46 0.24 -12.21
C VAL A 32 6.38 -0.49 -11.42
N LEU A 33 5.97 -1.66 -11.93
CA LEU A 33 5.09 -2.58 -11.21
C LEU A 33 5.92 -3.67 -10.55
N ILE A 34 5.81 -3.77 -9.23
CA ILE A 34 6.57 -4.73 -8.42
C ILE A 34 5.63 -5.81 -7.90
N LYS A 35 5.96 -7.08 -8.15
CA LYS A 35 5.38 -8.21 -7.41
C LYS A 35 6.00 -8.27 -6.03
N VAL A 36 5.24 -7.77 -5.06
CA VAL A 36 5.64 -7.70 -3.66
C VAL A 36 5.85 -9.10 -3.09
N MET A 37 7.05 -9.35 -2.54
CA MET A 37 7.39 -10.57 -1.81
C MET A 37 7.53 -10.30 -0.31
N ALA A 38 7.96 -9.11 0.06
CA ALA A 38 8.01 -8.64 1.44
C ALA A 38 7.69 -7.14 1.51
N ALA A 39 7.14 -6.71 2.64
CA ALA A 39 6.86 -5.31 2.94
C ALA A 39 7.38 -4.98 4.34
N GLY A 40 7.91 -3.78 4.53
CA GLY A 40 8.31 -3.27 5.84
C GLY A 40 7.11 -2.72 6.60
N VAL A 41 7.11 -2.89 7.92
CA VAL A 41 6.13 -2.25 8.82
C VAL A 41 6.85 -1.17 9.61
N ASN A 42 6.42 0.07 9.42
CA ASN A 42 7.04 1.25 10.00
C ASN A 42 6.15 1.92 11.05
N ARG A 43 6.77 2.73 11.93
CA ARG A 43 6.03 3.56 12.89
C ARG A 43 5.03 4.50 12.20
N ALA A 44 5.36 4.98 11.01
CA ALA A 44 4.49 5.84 10.22
C ALA A 44 3.20 5.12 9.76
N ASP A 45 3.24 3.81 9.48
CA ASP A 45 2.05 3.03 9.13
C ASP A 45 1.05 3.01 10.31
N VAL A 46 1.55 2.77 11.52
CA VAL A 46 0.75 2.77 12.75
C VAL A 46 0.19 4.18 13.03
N SER A 47 1.02 5.22 12.85
CA SER A 47 0.59 6.61 13.02
C SER A 47 -0.51 7.01 12.04
N ARG A 48 -0.40 6.57 10.77
CA ARG A 48 -1.41 6.82 9.73
C ARG A 48 -2.70 6.07 10.03
N LEU A 49 -2.61 4.81 10.43
CA LEU A 49 -3.74 3.99 10.82
C LEU A 49 -4.53 4.57 12.00
N GLY A 50 -3.86 5.26 12.91
CA GLY A 50 -4.47 6.01 14.02
C GLY A 50 -5.00 7.40 13.63
N GLY A 51 -4.90 7.81 12.36
CA GLY A 51 -5.35 9.14 11.90
C GLY A 51 -4.40 10.29 12.24
N HIS A 52 -3.22 10.02 12.80
CA HIS A 52 -2.26 11.04 13.24
C HIS A 52 -1.22 11.42 12.18
N TYR A 53 -1.22 10.74 11.03
CA TYR A 53 -0.29 11.00 9.93
C TYR A 53 -1.07 11.14 8.63
N ALA A 54 -1.02 12.34 8.05
CA ALA A 54 -1.74 12.65 6.82
C ALA A 54 -1.12 11.92 5.63
N THR A 55 -1.99 11.38 4.77
CA THR A 55 -1.60 10.88 3.46
C THR A 55 -1.18 12.06 2.58
N PRO A 56 0.05 12.12 2.04
CA PRO A 56 0.37 13.10 1.01
C PRO A 56 -0.57 12.91 -0.19
N GLY A 57 -1.03 13.98 -0.84
CA GLY A 57 -2.10 13.94 -1.86
C GLY A 57 -1.86 13.07 -3.11
N CYS A 58 -0.69 12.44 -3.24
CA CYS A 58 -0.35 11.46 -4.29
C CYS A 58 -0.12 10.03 -3.76
N ALA A 59 -0.31 9.78 -2.46
CA ALA A 59 -0.04 8.47 -1.88
C ALA A 59 -1.24 7.53 -2.03
N SER A 60 -0.94 6.26 -2.22
CA SER A 60 -1.93 5.17 -2.31
C SER A 60 -2.88 5.16 -1.11
N ASP A 61 -4.10 4.66 -1.33
CA ASP A 61 -5.06 4.35 -0.27
C ASP A 61 -4.60 3.19 0.63
N PHE A 62 -3.62 2.40 0.17
CA PHE A 62 -3.00 1.33 0.96
C PHE A 62 -1.96 1.89 1.95
N LEU A 63 -1.77 1.17 3.06
CA LEU A 63 -0.61 1.34 3.92
C LEU A 63 0.65 0.77 3.26
N GLY A 64 1.82 1.14 3.78
CA GLY A 64 3.12 0.66 3.31
C GLY A 64 3.99 1.79 2.78
N LEU A 65 5.24 1.77 3.21
CA LEU A 65 6.30 2.68 2.75
C LEU A 65 7.47 1.93 2.11
N ASP A 66 7.66 0.67 2.49
CA ASP A 66 8.77 -0.16 2.02
C ASP A 66 8.25 -1.43 1.34
N VAL A 67 8.96 -1.83 0.29
CA VAL A 67 8.65 -3.02 -0.49
C VAL A 67 9.94 -3.68 -0.96
N LEU A 68 9.92 -5.01 -0.99
CA LEU A 68 10.91 -5.84 -1.67
C LEU A 68 10.17 -6.84 -2.56
N GLY A 69 10.66 -7.01 -3.78
CA GLY A 69 10.03 -7.89 -4.75
C GLY A 69 10.71 -7.87 -6.11
N ILE A 70 10.00 -8.40 -7.10
CA ILE A 70 10.47 -8.52 -8.48
C ILE A 70 9.76 -7.47 -9.33
N VAL A 71 10.49 -6.75 -10.17
CA VAL A 71 9.88 -5.89 -11.20
C VAL A 71 9.19 -6.78 -12.24
N GLU A 72 7.86 -6.72 -12.28
CA GLU A 72 7.05 -7.45 -13.28
C GLU A 72 6.87 -6.66 -14.57
N GLN A 73 6.86 -5.33 -14.49
CA GLN A 73 6.66 -4.45 -15.64
C GLN A 73 7.30 -3.08 -15.40
N VAL A 74 7.81 -2.47 -16.48
CA VAL A 74 8.25 -1.08 -16.54
C VAL A 74 7.31 -0.28 -17.44
N GLY A 75 7.17 1.02 -17.16
CA GLY A 75 6.42 1.97 -17.99
C GLY A 75 7.19 2.51 -19.17
#